data_AF-A0A820E9V8-F1
#
_entry.id   AF-A0A820E9V8-F1
#
_cell.length_a   1.000
_cell.length_b   1.000
_cell.length_c   1.000
_cell.angle_alpha   90.00
_cell.angle_beta   90.00
_cell.angle_gamma   90.00
#
_symmetry.space_group_name_H-M   'P 1'
#
loop_
_entity.id
_entity.type
_entity.pdbx_description
1 polymer ?
#
loop_
_entity_poly.entity_id
_entity_poly.type
_entity_poly.pdbx_seq_one_letter_code
_entity_poly.pdbx_strand_id
1 'polypeptide(L)'
;IDAIEYYEKLYNFYKQHVEDEFTHVKEKKCGLVFITFSTIEQAHKVYSDFRRICFTRNHRPETSTSKILEIHQWKVKFAPSPKNIIWKNIPTNEASHWFRIIIVNIILVFFMIFLSTPSIVMSTIDKIINKYRSIDSLKTVTDQFHIPVILTSVMPVLLLRLFAAIMPAIVSITSLLEKQWKKSKLEKSMMIKLFVFLLMMILILPSLGLTSIEGFLRWVFQSDEDPTHSGRIRWMCVFLPDNGAFFVNYIITSTFIGAAIELLRLPDLISYIYTIATVKSTAERTVIRH
;
A
#
# COMPACT_ATOMS: atom_id res chain seq x y z
N ILE A 1 10.56 12.78 -44.56
CA ILE A 1 11.60 11.91 -43.96
C ILE A 1 11.12 10.50 -44.20
N ASP A 2 11.93 9.68 -44.87
CA ASP A 2 11.58 8.28 -45.12
C ASP A 2 11.47 7.54 -43.77
N ALA A 3 10.41 6.75 -43.60
CA ALA A 3 10.21 5.98 -42.38
C ALA A 3 11.36 5.00 -42.15
N ILE A 4 11.93 4.44 -43.23
CA ILE A 4 13.04 3.50 -43.18
C ILE A 4 14.27 4.19 -42.57
N GLU A 5 14.64 5.35 -43.10
CA GLU A 5 15.76 6.16 -42.62
C GLU A 5 15.60 6.56 -41.15
N TYR A 6 14.39 6.94 -40.74
CA TYR A 6 14.10 7.29 -39.34
C TYR A 6 14.31 6.11 -38.39
N TYR A 7 13.77 4.93 -38.72
CA TYR A 7 13.90 3.74 -37.86
C TYR A 7 15.30 3.16 -37.89
N GLU A 8 16.03 3.26 -39.00
CA GLU A 8 17.43 2.85 -39.10
C GLU A 8 18.32 3.72 -38.20
N LYS A 9 18.11 5.03 -38.21
CA LYS A 9 18.79 5.95 -37.28
C LYS A 9 18.46 5.63 -35.83
N LEU A 10 17.20 5.33 -35.52
CA LEU A 10 16.76 4.97 -34.17
C LEU A 10 17.38 3.65 -33.70
N TYR A 11 17.44 2.65 -34.57
CA TYR A 11 18.09 1.36 -34.30
C TYR A 11 19.58 1.55 -33.99
N ASN A 12 20.29 2.29 -34.84
CA ASN A 12 21.72 2.56 -34.64
C ASN A 12 21.98 3.33 -33.33
N PHE A 13 21.12 4.30 -33.01
CA PHE A 13 21.18 5.04 -31.74
C PHE A 13 21.01 4.12 -30.52
N TYR A 14 20.02 3.23 -30.52
CA TYR A 14 19.83 2.30 -29.41
C TYR A 14 20.92 1.23 -29.35
N LYS A 15 21.44 0.78 -30.49
CA LYS A 15 22.55 -0.18 -30.55
C LYS A 15 23.79 0.41 -29.88
N GLN A 16 24.13 1.66 -30.20
CA GLN A 16 25.25 2.35 -29.57
C GLN A 16 25.05 2.49 -28.06
N HIS A 17 23.86 2.89 -27.60
CA HIS A 17 23.55 2.95 -26.17
C HIS A 17 23.71 1.60 -25.44
N VAL A 18 23.39 0.48 -26.10
CA VAL A 18 23.58 -0.85 -25.51
C VAL A 18 25.06 -1.19 -25.38
N GLU A 19 25.88 -0.84 -26.36
CA GLU A 19 27.34 -1.03 -26.31
C GLU A 19 27.97 -0.19 -25.19
N ASP A 20 27.57 1.08 -25.06
CA ASP A 20 28.01 1.98 -23.99
C ASP A 20 27.66 1.43 -22.61
N GLU A 21 26.41 0.99 -22.40
CA GLU A 21 25.97 0.37 -21.14
C GLU A 21 26.75 -0.92 -20.82
N PHE A 22 27.12 -1.72 -21.83
CA PHE A 22 27.91 -2.94 -21.64
C PHE A 22 29.32 -2.62 -21.09
N THR A 23 29.90 -1.49 -21.47
CA THR A 23 31.18 -1.04 -20.89
C THR A 23 31.01 -0.61 -19.43
N HIS A 24 29.96 0.16 -19.11
CA HIS A 24 29.66 0.61 -17.75
C HIS A 24 29.34 -0.54 -16.79
N VAL A 25 28.69 -1.61 -17.24
CA VAL A 25 28.37 -2.77 -16.40
C VAL A 25 29.64 -3.45 -15.86
N LYS A 26 30.76 -3.43 -16.60
CA LYS A 26 32.02 -4.02 -16.14
C LYS A 26 32.61 -3.29 -14.93
N GLU A 27 32.36 -1.99 -14.81
CA GLU A 27 32.83 -1.15 -13.71
C GLU A 27 31.96 -1.32 -12.46
N LYS A 28 30.65 -1.56 -12.64
CA LYS A 28 29.68 -1.64 -11.55
C LYS A 28 29.50 -3.07 -11.04
N LYS A 29 30.28 -3.42 -10.00
CA LYS A 29 30.15 -4.73 -9.32
C LYS A 29 28.90 -4.80 -8.44
N CYS A 30 28.11 -5.85 -8.62
CA CYS A 30 27.01 -6.19 -7.71
C CYS A 30 27.52 -7.16 -6.63
N GLY A 31 27.15 -6.96 -5.37
CA GLY A 31 27.50 -7.84 -4.24
C GLY A 31 26.69 -9.15 -4.19
N LEU A 32 26.15 -9.60 -5.33
CA LEU A 32 25.30 -10.78 -5.46
C LEU A 32 25.88 -11.71 -6.52
N VAL A 33 26.01 -12.99 -6.18
CA VAL A 33 26.47 -14.04 -7.11
C VAL A 33 25.54 -15.24 -7.00
N PHE A 34 25.25 -15.87 -8.14
CA PHE A 34 24.54 -17.14 -8.20
C PHE A 34 25.55 -18.26 -8.44
N ILE A 35 25.51 -19.28 -7.58
CA ILE A 35 26.38 -20.45 -7.68
C ILE A 35 25.48 -21.64 -8.00
N THR A 36 25.85 -22.41 -9.01
CA THR A 36 25.18 -23.64 -9.40
C THR A 36 26.03 -24.84 -8.99
N PHE A 37 25.37 -25.91 -8.55
CA PHE A 37 26.01 -27.15 -8.14
C PHE A 37 25.49 -28.27 -9.03
N SER A 38 26.28 -29.32 -9.24
CA SER A 38 25.85 -30.46 -10.05
C SER A 38 24.76 -31.30 -9.36
N THR A 39 24.73 -31.28 -8.02
CA THR A 39 23.81 -32.06 -7.21
C THR A 39 23.16 -31.21 -6.12
N ILE A 40 21.94 -31.57 -5.73
CA ILE A 40 21.15 -30.84 -4.72
C ILE A 40 21.79 -31.00 -3.33
N GLU A 41 22.39 -32.16 -3.08
CA GLU A 41 23.08 -32.51 -1.84
C GLU A 41 24.28 -31.59 -1.58
N GLN A 42 25.04 -31.26 -2.63
CA GLN A 42 26.16 -30.31 -2.54
C GLN A 42 25.67 -28.91 -2.16
N ALA A 43 24.60 -28.43 -2.82
CA ALA A 43 24.01 -27.13 -2.50
C ALA A 43 23.49 -27.09 -1.06
N HIS A 44 22.85 -28.17 -0.60
CA HIS A 44 22.37 -28.30 0.78
C HIS A 44 23.51 -28.35 1.80
N LYS A 45 24.60 -29.07 1.50
CA LYS A 45 25.79 -29.13 2.35
C LYS A 45 26.38 -27.73 2.56
N VAL A 46 26.64 -27.01 1.47
CA VAL A 46 27.14 -25.62 1.52
C VAL A 46 26.18 -24.71 2.28
N TYR A 47 24.87 -24.78 2.00
CA TYR A 47 23.89 -23.98 2.75
C TYR A 47 23.90 -24.30 4.26
N SER A 48 24.02 -25.57 4.63
CA SER A 48 24.03 -26.01 6.03
C SER A 48 25.27 -25.55 6.79
N ASP A 49 26.44 -25.55 6.14
CA ASP A 49 27.71 -25.08 6.71
C ASP A 49 27.65 -23.58 7.04
N PHE A 50 26.98 -22.78 6.18
CA PHE A 50 26.77 -21.35 6.42
C PHE A 50 25.62 -21.05 7.40
N ARG A 51 24.64 -21.95 7.60
CA ARG A 51 23.47 -21.75 8.49
C ARG A 51 23.75 -22.09 9.96
N ARG A 52 24.58 -23.12 10.24
CA ARG A 52 24.83 -23.63 11.61
C ARG A 52 25.49 -22.61 12.57
N ILE A 53 25.92 -21.46 12.06
CA ILE A 53 26.76 -20.48 12.75
C ILE A 53 25.97 -19.51 13.64
N CYS A 54 24.66 -19.36 13.46
CA CYS A 54 23.86 -18.44 14.31
C CYS A 54 23.72 -18.92 15.77
N PHE A 55 23.95 -20.20 16.07
CA PHE A 55 23.67 -20.77 17.40
C PHE A 55 24.85 -21.46 18.07
N THR A 56 25.91 -21.82 17.35
CA THR A 56 27.11 -22.45 17.93
C THR A 56 28.36 -21.69 17.52
N ARG A 57 29.15 -21.25 18.50
CA ARG A 57 30.36 -20.42 18.37
C ARG A 57 31.54 -21.13 17.67
N ASN A 58 31.38 -22.31 17.08
CA ASN A 58 32.51 -23.11 16.60
C ASN A 58 32.58 -23.26 15.08
N HIS A 59 33.72 -22.77 14.58
CA HIS A 59 34.50 -23.15 13.41
C HIS A 59 33.76 -23.35 12.08
N ARG A 60 33.90 -22.33 11.24
CA ARG A 60 33.92 -22.58 9.80
C ARG A 60 35.15 -23.43 9.45
N PRO A 61 35.06 -24.31 8.43
CA PRO A 61 36.25 -24.84 7.80
C PRO A 61 37.02 -23.66 7.19
N GLU A 62 38.10 -23.25 7.85
CA GLU A 62 39.01 -22.23 7.33
C GLU A 62 39.88 -22.86 6.26
N THR A 63 39.58 -22.56 5.00
CA THR A 63 40.51 -22.80 3.90
C THR A 63 41.54 -21.66 3.85
N SER A 64 42.66 -21.89 3.17
CA SER A 64 43.71 -20.89 2.92
C SER A 64 43.20 -19.59 2.30
N THR A 65 42.07 -19.64 1.59
CA THR A 65 41.43 -18.49 0.93
C THR A 65 40.33 -17.82 1.76
N SER A 66 39.95 -18.38 2.92
CA SER A 66 38.83 -17.91 3.74
C SER A 66 39.02 -16.49 4.28
N LYS A 67 40.26 -16.13 4.65
CA LYS A 67 40.62 -14.78 5.12
C LYS A 67 40.62 -13.75 3.98
N ILE A 68 41.03 -14.15 2.78
CA ILE A 68 41.08 -13.27 1.59
C ILE A 68 39.67 -12.94 1.09
N LEU A 69 38.74 -13.89 1.15
CA LEU A 69 37.37 -13.74 0.65
C LEU A 69 36.39 -13.14 1.66
N GLU A 70 36.85 -12.81 2.87
CA GLU A 70 36.03 -12.31 3.98
C GLU A 70 34.69 -13.05 4.13
N ILE A 71 34.75 -14.39 4.11
CA ILE A 71 33.57 -15.26 4.10
C ILE A 71 32.60 -14.91 5.26
N HIS A 72 33.08 -14.23 6.31
CA HIS A 72 32.35 -13.82 7.53
C HIS A 72 31.16 -12.91 7.25
N GLN A 73 31.21 -12.17 6.16
CA GLN A 73 30.15 -11.23 5.79
C GLN A 73 29.11 -11.85 4.84
N TRP A 74 29.35 -13.08 4.35
CA TRP A 74 28.52 -13.68 3.31
C TRP A 74 27.19 -14.20 3.87
N LYS A 75 26.11 -13.88 3.16
CA LYS A 75 24.76 -14.37 3.44
C LYS A 75 24.33 -15.35 2.36
N VAL A 76 24.37 -16.64 2.68
CA VAL A 76 23.99 -17.71 1.74
C VAL A 76 22.50 -18.03 1.89
N LYS A 77 21.78 -18.05 0.77
CA LYS A 77 20.35 -18.42 0.70
C LYS A 77 20.10 -19.19 -0.60
N PHE A 78 19.13 -20.09 -0.57
CA PHE A 78 18.66 -20.72 -1.81
C PHE A 78 18.16 -19.66 -2.80
N ALA A 79 18.61 -19.79 -4.05
CA ALA A 79 18.19 -18.91 -5.12
C ALA A 79 16.69 -19.15 -5.41
N PRO A 80 15.87 -18.09 -5.48
CA PRO A 80 14.50 -18.23 -5.96
C PRO A 80 14.49 -18.55 -7.47
N SER A 81 13.35 -19.03 -7.98
CA SER A 81 13.17 -19.23 -9.42
C SER A 81 13.53 -17.96 -10.21
N PRO A 82 14.20 -18.06 -11.38
CA PRO A 82 14.61 -16.90 -12.18
C PRO A 82 13.45 -15.96 -12.53
N LYS A 83 12.24 -16.50 -12.75
CA LYS A 83 11.02 -15.73 -13.03
C LYS A 83 10.52 -14.90 -11.83
N ASN A 84 10.94 -15.27 -10.62
CA ASN A 84 10.58 -14.58 -9.38
C ASN A 84 11.56 -13.45 -9.03
N ILE A 85 12.67 -13.32 -9.76
CA ILE A 85 13.69 -12.30 -9.52
C ILE A 85 13.38 -11.08 -10.40
N ILE A 86 13.26 -9.92 -9.77
CA ILE A 86 13.16 -8.63 -10.45
C ILE A 86 14.56 -8.04 -10.54
N TRP A 87 15.26 -8.34 -11.64
CA TRP A 87 16.66 -7.97 -11.87
C TRP A 87 16.92 -6.46 -11.71
N LYS A 88 15.98 -5.63 -12.15
CA LYS A 88 16.04 -4.16 -12.02
C LYS A 88 16.07 -3.65 -10.57
N ASN A 89 15.59 -4.46 -9.64
CA ASN A 89 15.39 -4.08 -8.23
C ASN A 89 16.42 -4.72 -7.29
N ILE A 90 17.48 -5.35 -7.81
CA ILE A 90 18.51 -5.95 -6.96
C ILE A 90 19.20 -4.83 -6.15
N PRO A 91 19.18 -4.91 -4.80
CA PRO A 91 19.78 -3.87 -3.98
C PRO A 91 21.30 -3.93 -4.11
N THR A 92 21.91 -2.79 -4.41
CA THR A 92 23.38 -2.63 -4.35
C THR A 92 23.85 -2.34 -2.92
N ASN A 93 23.00 -1.69 -2.11
CA ASN A 93 23.26 -1.38 -0.70
C ASN A 93 22.01 -1.71 0.14
N GLU A 94 22.15 -2.66 1.05
CA GLU A 94 21.08 -3.14 1.94
C GLU A 94 20.58 -2.03 2.89
N ALA A 95 21.46 -1.17 3.40
CA ALA A 95 21.09 -0.10 4.33
C ALA A 95 20.23 0.96 3.63
N SER A 96 20.65 1.40 2.44
CA SER A 96 19.88 2.35 1.62
C SER A 96 18.54 1.76 1.20
N HIS A 97 18.49 0.46 0.87
CA HIS A 97 17.25 -0.24 0.55
C HIS A 97 16.29 -0.27 1.73
N TRP A 98 16.78 -0.61 2.92
CA TRP A 98 15.98 -0.64 4.14
C TRP A 98 15.44 0.75 4.51
N PHE A 99 16.27 1.78 4.42
CA PHE A 99 15.84 3.16 4.68
C PHE A 99 14.75 3.63 3.70
N ARG A 100 14.89 3.29 2.41
CA ARG A 100 13.84 3.56 1.42
C ARG A 100 12.51 2.88 1.78
N ILE A 101 12.56 1.61 2.19
CA ILE A 101 11.35 0.88 2.63
C ILE A 101 10.68 1.63 3.79
N ILE A 102 11.45 2.09 4.78
CA ILE A 102 10.91 2.83 5.93
C ILE A 102 10.22 4.12 5.48
N ILE A 103 10.91 4.95 4.70
CA ILE A 103 10.34 6.23 4.24
C ILE A 103 9.04 6.00 3.48
N VAL A 104 9.03 5.04 2.54
CA VAL A 104 7.85 4.76 1.73
C VAL A 104 6.68 4.30 2.60
N ASN A 105 6.91 3.47 3.61
CA ASN A 105 5.85 3.04 4.54
C ASN A 105 5.37 4.17 5.44
N ILE A 106 6.25 5.07 5.90
CA ILE A 106 5.84 6.26 6.68
C ILE A 106 4.94 7.16 5.84
N ILE A 107 5.33 7.43 4.59
CA ILE A 107 4.53 8.21 3.64
C ILE A 107 3.15 7.55 3.44
N LEU A 108 3.11 6.23 3.27
CA LEU A 108 1.86 5.49 3.10
C LEU A 108 0.93 5.62 4.32
N VAL A 109 1.49 5.56 5.54
CA VAL A 109 0.71 5.79 6.78
C VAL A 109 0.16 7.21 6.84
N PHE A 110 0.97 8.22 6.50
CA PHE A 110 0.53 9.61 6.45
C PHE A 110 -0.63 9.81 5.46
N PHE A 111 -0.51 9.26 4.25
CA PHE A 111 -1.60 9.28 3.26
C PHE A 111 -2.86 8.59 3.75
N MET A 112 -2.74 7.45 4.45
CA MET A 112 -3.90 6.76 5.02
C MET A 112 -4.63 7.65 6.05
N ILE A 113 -3.90 8.30 6.96
CA ILE A 113 -4.50 9.23 7.93
C ILE A 113 -5.19 10.37 7.18
N PHE A 114 -4.49 11.01 6.24
CA PHE A 114 -5.03 12.11 5.45
C PHE A 114 -6.33 11.75 4.71
N LEU A 115 -6.43 10.54 4.14
CA LEU A 115 -7.64 10.07 3.47
C LEU A 115 -8.78 9.76 4.46
N SER A 116 -8.46 9.25 5.65
CA SER A 116 -9.49 8.95 6.66
C SER A 116 -10.07 10.20 7.33
N THR A 117 -9.28 11.27 7.49
CA THR A 117 -9.66 12.46 8.26
C THR A 117 -10.94 13.14 7.77
N PRO A 118 -11.14 13.44 6.48
CA PRO A 118 -12.32 14.18 6.03
C PRO A 118 -13.62 13.44 6.32
N SER A 119 -13.63 12.11 6.20
CA SER A 119 -14.84 11.34 6.51
C SER A 119 -15.15 11.31 8.00
N ILE A 120 -14.14 11.21 8.86
CA ILE A 120 -14.33 11.21 10.31
C ILE A 120 -14.87 12.58 10.74
N VAL A 121 -14.27 13.66 10.23
CA VAL A 121 -14.74 15.03 10.48
C VAL A 121 -16.20 15.20 10.04
N MET A 122 -16.56 14.75 8.84
CA MET A 122 -17.93 14.86 8.36
C MET A 122 -18.95 14.09 9.23
N SER A 123 -18.58 12.90 9.71
CA SER A 123 -19.40 12.12 10.65
C SER A 123 -19.58 12.84 12.00
N THR A 124 -18.53 13.50 12.50
CA THR A 124 -18.63 14.29 13.74
C THR A 124 -19.50 15.54 13.58
N ILE A 125 -19.44 16.21 12.43
CA ILE A 125 -20.26 17.40 12.15
C ILE A 125 -21.75 17.04 12.17
N ASP A 126 -22.15 15.92 11.56
CA ASP A 126 -23.55 15.46 11.58
C ASP A 126 -24.06 15.19 13.00
N LYS A 127 -23.25 14.51 13.84
CA LYS A 127 -23.57 14.30 15.27
C LYS A 127 -23.74 15.61 16.04
N ILE A 128 -22.84 16.58 15.82
CA ILE A 128 -22.89 17.90 16.45
C ILE A 128 -24.16 18.64 16.02
N ILE A 129 -24.45 18.72 14.71
CA ILE A 129 -25.64 19.39 14.20
C ILE A 129 -26.92 18.77 14.77
N ASN A 130 -27.02 17.44 14.79
CA ASN A 130 -28.20 16.75 15.34
C ASN A 130 -28.35 16.97 16.85
N LYS A 131 -27.25 17.05 17.61
CA LYS A 131 -27.26 17.38 19.04
C LYS A 131 -27.76 18.80 19.30
N TYR A 132 -27.29 19.78 18.53
CA TYR A 132 -27.67 21.20 18.71
C TYR A 132 -29.03 21.55 18.09
N ARG A 133 -29.50 20.80 17.09
CA ARG A 133 -30.88 20.92 16.54
C ARG A 133 -31.95 20.59 17.58
N SER A 134 -31.62 19.80 18.61
CA SER A 134 -32.53 19.48 19.72
C SER A 134 -32.73 20.63 20.71
N ILE A 135 -31.97 21.73 20.59
CA ILE A 135 -32.06 22.90 21.47
C ILE A 135 -32.85 23.99 20.72
N ASP A 136 -34.02 24.36 21.23
CA ASP A 136 -34.98 25.25 20.55
C ASP A 136 -34.39 26.61 20.11
N SER A 137 -33.34 27.10 20.79
CA SER A 137 -32.67 28.37 20.50
C SER A 137 -31.75 28.37 19.27
N LEU A 138 -31.43 27.21 18.69
CA LEU A 138 -30.59 27.08 17.47
C LEU A 138 -31.36 26.58 16.24
N LYS A 139 -32.68 26.36 16.38
CA LYS A 139 -33.56 25.86 15.31
C LYS A 139 -33.59 26.82 14.12
N THR A 140 -33.64 28.13 14.39
CA THR A 140 -33.71 29.19 13.36
C THR A 140 -32.45 29.30 12.50
N VAL A 141 -31.27 29.03 13.05
CA VAL A 141 -29.99 29.05 12.30
C VAL A 141 -29.80 27.76 11.51
N THR A 142 -30.30 26.64 12.04
CA THR A 142 -30.18 25.31 11.42
C THR A 142 -31.16 25.11 10.27
N ASP A 143 -32.36 25.69 10.32
CA ASP A 143 -33.36 25.63 9.24
C ASP A 143 -32.92 26.39 7.97
N GLN A 144 -32.09 27.42 8.12
CA GLN A 144 -31.55 28.20 7.00
C GLN A 144 -30.50 27.43 6.18
N PHE A 145 -29.86 26.40 6.76
CA PHE A 145 -28.90 25.54 6.08
C PHE A 145 -29.54 24.19 5.75
N HIS A 146 -30.42 24.18 4.74
CA HIS A 146 -31.08 22.97 4.23
C HIS A 146 -30.08 22.08 3.46
N ILE A 147 -29.18 21.42 4.18
CA ILE A 147 -28.46 20.28 3.62
C ILE A 147 -29.44 19.10 3.62
N PRO A 148 -29.76 18.48 2.47
CA PRO A 148 -30.61 17.30 2.47
C PRO A 148 -29.99 16.23 3.36
N VAL A 149 -30.80 15.61 4.21
CA VAL A 149 -30.38 14.57 5.20
C VAL A 149 -29.64 13.41 4.53
N ILE A 150 -29.96 13.14 3.26
CA ILE A 150 -29.22 12.19 2.41
C ILE A 150 -27.74 12.61 2.26
N LEU A 151 -27.45 13.88 2.07
CA LEU A 151 -26.09 14.35 1.84
C LEU A 151 -25.24 14.33 3.12
N THR A 152 -25.80 14.59 4.30
CA THR A 152 -25.01 14.53 5.56
C THR A 152 -24.73 13.10 6.01
N SER A 153 -25.67 12.17 5.80
CA SER A 153 -25.55 10.78 6.26
C SER A 153 -24.84 9.86 5.26
N VAL A 154 -24.99 10.09 3.95
CA VAL A 154 -24.46 9.21 2.90
C VAL A 154 -23.06 9.66 2.43
N MET A 155 -22.72 10.95 2.51
CA MET A 155 -21.41 11.45 2.08
C MET A 155 -20.21 10.84 2.83
N PRO A 156 -20.21 10.71 4.17
CA PRO A 156 -19.09 10.08 4.88
C PRO A 156 -18.87 8.63 4.41
N VAL A 157 -19.96 7.89 4.21
CA VAL A 157 -19.94 6.49 3.74
C VAL A 157 -19.41 6.41 2.31
N LEU A 158 -19.89 7.27 1.40
CA LEU A 158 -19.42 7.32 0.02
C LEU A 158 -17.95 7.74 -0.08
N LEU A 159 -17.52 8.69 0.75
CA LEU A 159 -16.16 9.21 0.75
C LEU A 159 -15.16 8.15 1.26
N LEU A 160 -15.50 7.45 2.35
CA LEU A 160 -14.70 6.30 2.81
C LEU A 160 -14.65 5.18 1.79
N ARG A 161 -15.77 4.91 1.11
CA ARG A 161 -15.80 3.91 0.03
C ARG A 161 -14.92 4.31 -1.15
N LEU A 162 -15.00 5.57 -1.58
CA LEU A 162 -14.17 6.09 -2.67
C LEU A 162 -12.69 5.96 -2.34
N PHE A 163 -12.29 6.35 -1.13
CA PHE A 163 -10.91 6.22 -0.69
C PHE A 163 -10.49 4.75 -0.52
N ALA A 164 -11.40 3.88 -0.08
CA ALA A 164 -11.16 2.43 -0.02
C ALA A 164 -10.93 1.82 -1.41
N ALA A 165 -11.63 2.32 -2.43
CA ALA A 165 -11.43 1.90 -3.81
C ALA A 165 -10.11 2.42 -4.41
N ILE A 166 -9.62 3.58 -3.98
CA ILE A 166 -8.34 4.16 -4.41
C ILE A 166 -7.15 3.52 -3.68
N MET A 167 -7.35 2.99 -2.48
CA MET A 167 -6.27 2.47 -1.64
C MET A 167 -5.40 1.38 -2.30
N PRO A 168 -5.96 0.38 -3.04
CA PRO A 168 -5.16 -0.60 -3.77
C PRO A 168 -4.16 0.04 -4.75
N ALA A 169 -4.56 1.11 -5.44
CA ALA A 169 -3.67 1.80 -6.38
C ALA A 169 -2.51 2.48 -5.64
N ILE A 170 -2.79 3.17 -4.53
CA ILE A 170 -1.76 3.81 -3.70
C ILE A 170 -0.80 2.77 -3.12
N VAL A 171 -1.32 1.67 -2.56
CA VAL A 171 -0.50 0.58 -2.00
C VAL A 171 0.36 -0.08 -3.09
N SER A 172 -0.17 -0.24 -4.30
CA SER A 172 0.58 -0.77 -5.44
C SER A 172 1.73 0.15 -5.83
N ILE A 173 1.46 1.45 -6.04
CA ILE A 173 2.49 2.44 -6.39
C ILE A 173 3.57 2.49 -5.32
N THR A 174 3.19 2.60 -4.04
CA THR A 174 4.16 2.63 -2.93
C THR A 174 4.97 1.34 -2.85
N SER A 175 4.35 0.17 -3.02
CA SER A 175 5.08 -1.10 -3.01
C SER A 175 6.05 -1.25 -4.19
N LEU A 176 5.74 -0.69 -5.35
CA LEU A 176 6.68 -0.59 -6.48
C LEU A 176 7.87 0.33 -6.15
N LEU A 177 7.62 1.45 -5.45
CA LEU A 177 8.67 2.38 -5.01
C LEU A 177 9.65 1.76 -4.00
N GLU A 178 9.23 0.76 -3.23
CA GLU A 178 10.13 0.01 -2.34
C GLU A 178 11.22 -0.78 -3.09
N LYS A 179 11.03 -1.02 -4.39
CA LYS A 179 11.95 -1.80 -5.24
C LYS A 179 12.36 -3.13 -4.60
N GLN A 180 11.38 -3.97 -4.25
CA GLN A 180 11.69 -5.33 -3.79
C GLN A 180 12.25 -6.15 -4.97
N TRP A 181 13.30 -6.93 -4.72
CA TRP A 181 13.95 -7.75 -5.75
C TRP A 181 13.27 -9.12 -5.99
N LYS A 182 12.33 -9.53 -5.13
CA LYS A 182 11.53 -10.74 -5.32
C LYS A 182 10.08 -10.38 -5.62
N LYS A 183 9.54 -10.92 -6.71
CA LYS A 183 8.14 -10.71 -7.12
C LYS A 183 7.16 -11.25 -6.08
N SER A 184 7.38 -12.46 -5.57
CA SER A 184 6.54 -13.05 -4.53
C SER A 184 6.54 -12.27 -3.21
N LYS A 185 7.67 -11.64 -2.87
CA LYS A 185 7.76 -10.79 -1.68
C LYS A 185 7.01 -9.48 -1.88
N LEU A 186 7.12 -8.89 -3.08
CA LEU A 186 6.36 -7.70 -3.46
C LEU A 186 4.86 -7.96 -3.36
N GLU A 187 4.37 -9.03 -3.99
CA GLU A 187 2.94 -9.42 -3.98
C GLU A 187 2.41 -9.68 -2.57
N LYS A 188 3.15 -10.47 -1.77
CA LYS A 188 2.78 -10.72 -0.37
C LYS A 188 2.74 -9.43 0.46
N SER A 189 3.73 -8.55 0.28
CA SER A 189 3.78 -7.25 0.97
C SER A 189 2.60 -6.36 0.58
N MET A 190 2.28 -6.27 -0.71
CA MET A 190 1.12 -5.52 -1.22
C MET A 190 -0.18 -6.02 -0.59
N MET A 191 -0.40 -7.34 -0.57
CA MET A 191 -1.61 -7.93 0.00
C MET A 191 -1.75 -7.64 1.49
N ILE A 192 -0.68 -7.84 2.27
CA ILE A 192 -0.69 -7.59 3.72
C ILE A 192 -0.94 -6.12 4.02
N LYS A 193 -0.23 -5.21 3.33
CA LYS A 193 -0.44 -3.77 3.51
C LYS A 193 -1.86 -3.38 3.17
N LEU A 194 -2.35 -3.79 1.99
CA LEU A 194 -3.71 -3.49 1.56
C LEU A 194 -4.72 -3.93 2.61
N PHE A 195 -4.61 -5.17 3.09
CA PHE A 195 -5.49 -5.68 4.15
C PHE A 195 -5.43 -4.84 5.42
N VAL A 196 -4.23 -4.61 5.97
CA VAL A 196 -4.04 -3.87 7.23
C VAL A 196 -4.55 -2.44 7.10
N PHE A 197 -4.21 -1.74 6.02
CA PHE A 197 -4.62 -0.36 5.81
C PHE A 197 -6.11 -0.21 5.56
N LEU A 198 -6.71 -1.12 4.78
CA LEU A 198 -8.14 -1.12 4.54
C LEU A 198 -8.92 -1.37 5.84
N LEU A 199 -8.46 -2.32 6.65
CA LEU A 199 -9.02 -2.59 7.98
C LEU A 199 -8.87 -1.38 8.92
N MET A 200 -7.68 -0.77 8.94
CA MET A 200 -7.43 0.42 9.75
C MET A 200 -8.40 1.54 9.35
N MET A 201 -8.47 1.86 8.05
CA MET A 201 -9.21 3.00 7.52
C MET A 201 -10.73 2.83 7.62
N ILE A 202 -11.26 1.63 7.35
CA ILE A 202 -12.71 1.40 7.36
C ILE A 202 -13.21 1.18 8.79
N LEU A 203 -12.49 0.43 9.62
CA LEU A 203 -13.02 -0.08 10.88
C LEU A 203 -12.41 0.62 12.10
N ILE A 204 -11.08 0.62 12.21
CA ILE A 204 -10.39 1.08 13.43
C ILE A 204 -10.42 2.60 13.56
N LEU A 205 -10.07 3.34 12.52
CA LEU A 205 -10.01 4.81 12.55
C LEU A 205 -11.37 5.47 12.77
N PRO A 206 -12.46 5.05 12.09
CA PRO A 206 -13.79 5.57 12.39
C PRO A 206 -14.25 5.21 13.82
N SER A 207 -13.97 3.99 14.31
CA SER A 207 -14.31 3.59 15.68
C SER A 207 -13.55 4.40 16.74
N LEU A 208 -12.22 4.53 16.59
CA LEU A 208 -11.37 5.25 17.54
C LEU A 208 -11.50 6.77 17.43
N GLY A 209 -11.61 7.30 16.21
CA GLY A 209 -11.69 8.73 15.92
C GLY A 209 -12.96 9.35 16.49
N LEU A 210 -14.12 8.69 16.31
CA LEU A 210 -15.38 9.15 16.87
C LEU A 210 -15.33 9.18 18.41
N THR A 211 -14.74 8.18 19.05
CA THR A 211 -14.65 8.11 20.52
C THR A 211 -13.67 9.09 21.12
N SER A 212 -12.52 9.29 20.48
CA SER A 212 -11.48 10.22 20.93
C SER A 212 -11.95 11.66 20.79
N ILE A 213 -12.62 11.99 19.67
CA ILE A 213 -13.18 13.32 19.44
C ILE A 213 -14.34 13.57 20.39
N GLU A 214 -15.26 12.62 20.60
CA GLU A 214 -16.33 12.80 21.58
C GLU A 214 -15.79 13.02 23.01
N GLY A 215 -14.75 12.29 23.42
CA GLY A 215 -14.07 12.51 24.69
C GLY A 215 -13.44 13.91 24.79
N PHE A 216 -12.77 14.35 23.72
CA PHE A 216 -12.21 15.70 23.62
C PHE A 216 -13.29 16.78 23.64
N LEU A 217 -14.38 16.61 22.90
CA LEU A 217 -15.51 17.55 22.87
C LEU A 217 -16.18 17.66 24.25
N ARG A 218 -16.34 16.55 24.99
CA ARG A 218 -16.83 16.61 26.37
C ARG A 218 -15.86 17.38 27.27
N TRP A 219 -14.56 17.11 27.17
CA TRP A 219 -13.56 17.88 27.93
C TRP A 219 -13.59 19.38 27.60
N VAL A 220 -13.70 19.76 26.32
CA VAL A 220 -13.74 21.18 25.89
C VAL A 220 -15.06 21.87 26.24
N PHE A 221 -16.21 21.24 25.96
CA PHE A 221 -17.52 21.89 26.02
C PHE A 221 -18.30 21.64 27.32
N GLN A 222 -17.93 20.63 28.13
CA GLN A 222 -18.51 20.35 29.45
C GLN A 222 -17.53 20.70 30.58
N SER A 223 -16.80 21.81 30.42
CA SER A 223 -15.91 22.33 31.47
C SER A 223 -16.62 23.09 32.60
N ASP A 224 -17.96 23.14 32.67
CA ASP A 224 -18.63 24.02 33.65
C ASP A 224 -19.89 23.50 34.40
N GLU A 225 -20.34 22.25 34.26
CA GLU A 225 -21.44 21.75 35.12
C GLU A 225 -21.19 20.31 35.63
N ASP A 226 -21.06 20.21 36.95
CA ASP A 226 -21.04 19.06 37.87
C ASP A 226 -19.74 18.22 38.08
N PRO A 227 -19.10 18.30 39.28
CA PRO A 227 -17.84 17.63 39.59
C PRO A 227 -17.96 16.18 40.11
N THR A 228 -19.12 15.51 40.00
CA THR A 228 -19.37 14.24 40.73
C THR A 228 -19.29 12.94 39.94
N HIS A 229 -18.90 12.97 38.65
CA HIS A 229 -18.58 11.73 37.93
C HIS A 229 -17.13 11.71 37.45
N SER A 230 -16.26 11.22 38.34
CA SER A 230 -14.89 10.81 38.09
C SER A 230 -14.71 10.20 36.70
N GLY A 231 -13.91 10.88 35.87
CA GLY A 231 -13.62 10.57 34.47
C GLY A 231 -12.87 9.27 34.24
N ARG A 232 -13.49 8.14 34.55
CA ARG A 232 -13.06 6.85 34.01
C ARG A 232 -13.66 6.71 32.61
N ILE A 233 -12.83 6.91 31.60
CA ILE A 233 -13.08 6.50 30.22
C ILE A 233 -13.40 5.01 30.27
N ARG A 234 -14.69 4.68 30.28
CA ARG A 234 -15.16 3.30 30.32
C ARG A 234 -14.96 2.78 28.89
N TRP A 235 -13.90 2.01 28.64
CA TRP A 235 -13.60 1.43 27.33
C TRP A 235 -14.77 0.64 26.72
N MET A 236 -15.74 0.22 27.54
CA MET A 236 -17.04 -0.32 27.10
C MET A 236 -17.85 0.63 26.21
N CYS A 237 -17.64 1.95 26.31
CA CYS A 237 -18.33 2.96 25.51
C CYS A 237 -17.59 3.34 24.21
N VAL A 238 -16.46 2.68 23.88
CA VAL A 238 -15.75 2.91 22.60
C VAL A 238 -16.59 2.43 21.39
N PHE A 239 -17.56 1.55 21.62
CA PHE A 239 -18.56 1.21 20.63
C PHE A 239 -19.90 1.86 21.01
N LEU A 240 -20.03 3.16 20.76
CA LEU A 240 -21.33 3.84 20.85
C LEU A 240 -22.30 3.13 19.89
N PRO A 241 -23.56 2.84 20.29
CA PRO A 241 -24.55 2.20 19.43
C PRO A 241 -24.74 2.90 18.08
N ASP A 242 -24.50 4.22 18.02
CA ASP A 242 -24.56 5.02 16.79
C ASP A 242 -23.47 4.66 15.76
N ASN A 243 -22.32 4.12 16.19
CA ASN A 243 -21.26 3.70 15.27
C ASN A 243 -21.69 2.46 14.47
N GLY A 244 -22.59 1.62 15.01
CA GLY A 244 -23.11 0.44 14.33
C GLY A 244 -23.91 0.78 13.06
N ALA A 245 -24.73 1.83 13.11
CA ALA A 245 -25.53 2.27 11.96
C ALA A 245 -24.65 2.72 10.78
N PHE A 246 -23.52 3.39 11.06
CA PHE A 246 -22.53 3.74 10.06
C PHE A 246 -21.97 2.50 9.34
N PHE A 247 -21.57 1.46 10.09
CA PHE A 247 -21.03 0.24 9.50
C PHE A 247 -22.07 -0.57 8.72
N VAL A 248 -23.32 -0.63 9.19
CA VAL A 248 -24.42 -1.27 8.46
C VAL A 248 -24.66 -0.57 7.12
N ASN A 249 -24.75 0.77 7.13
CA ASN A 249 -24.90 1.56 5.89
C ASN A 249 -23.70 1.39 4.96
N TYR A 250 -22.48 1.33 5.52
CA TYR A 250 -21.27 1.05 4.75
C TYR A 250 -21.33 -0.32 4.07
N ILE A 251 -21.69 -1.39 4.80
CA ILE A 251 -21.77 -2.75 4.24
C ILE A 251 -22.85 -2.82 3.16
N ILE A 252 -24.08 -2.36 3.43
CA ILE A 252 -25.17 -2.37 2.45
C ILE A 252 -24.75 -1.64 1.18
N THR A 253 -24.26 -0.41 1.32
CA THR A 253 -23.81 0.39 0.18
C THR A 253 -22.68 -0.31 -0.56
N SER A 254 -21.67 -0.81 0.18
CA SER A 254 -20.50 -1.54 -0.34
C SER A 254 -20.91 -2.75 -1.18
N THR A 255 -21.75 -3.61 -0.63
CA THR A 255 -22.22 -4.84 -1.29
C THR A 255 -23.00 -4.54 -2.55
N PHE A 256 -23.99 -3.63 -2.52
CA PHE A 256 -24.82 -3.35 -3.70
C PHE A 256 -24.04 -2.72 -4.85
N ILE A 257 -23.32 -1.62 -4.59
CA ILE A 257 -22.54 -0.94 -5.64
C ILE A 257 -21.33 -1.80 -6.04
N GLY A 258 -20.76 -2.58 -5.13
CA GLY A 258 -19.60 -3.44 -5.40
C GLY A 258 -19.99 -4.58 -6.34
N ALA A 259 -21.08 -5.27 -6.02
CA ALA A 259 -21.67 -6.29 -6.89
C ALA A 259 -22.08 -5.71 -8.25
N ALA A 260 -22.66 -4.50 -8.29
CA ALA A 260 -23.03 -3.86 -9.55
C ALA A 260 -21.80 -3.56 -10.43
N ILE A 261 -20.70 -3.05 -9.85
CA ILE A 261 -19.45 -2.76 -10.58
C ILE A 261 -18.81 -4.04 -11.12
N GLU A 262 -18.80 -5.11 -10.31
CA GLU A 262 -18.21 -6.40 -10.69
C GLU A 262 -19.03 -7.11 -11.78
N LEU A 263 -20.36 -7.10 -11.66
CA LEU A 263 -21.26 -7.63 -12.69
C LEU A 263 -21.11 -6.89 -14.03
N LEU A 264 -20.96 -5.56 -14.00
CA LEU A 264 -20.76 -4.76 -15.20
C LEU A 264 -19.32 -4.88 -15.75
N ARG A 265 -18.39 -5.52 -15.02
CA ARG A 265 -16.94 -5.54 -15.32
C ARG A 265 -16.42 -4.16 -15.73
N LEU A 266 -16.85 -3.12 -15.01
CA LEU A 266 -16.55 -1.74 -15.34
C LEU A 266 -15.06 -1.45 -15.56
N PRO A 267 -14.14 -1.96 -14.72
CA PRO A 267 -12.71 -1.72 -14.92
C PRO A 267 -12.20 -2.28 -16.26
N ASP A 268 -12.63 -3.48 -16.63
CA ASP A 268 -12.24 -4.14 -17.88
C ASP A 268 -12.80 -3.38 -19.08
N LEU A 269 -14.05 -2.93 -18.99
CA LEU A 269 -14.70 -2.14 -20.04
C LEU A 269 -14.00 -0.79 -20.23
N ILE A 270 -13.66 -0.09 -19.15
CA ILE A 270 -12.95 1.19 -19.20
C ILE A 270 -11.56 1.00 -19.82
N SER A 271 -10.83 -0.03 -19.38
CA SER A 271 -9.53 -0.38 -19.93
C SER A 271 -9.62 -0.66 -21.44
N TYR A 272 -10.60 -1.47 -21.84
CA TYR A 272 -10.85 -1.81 -23.23
C TYR A 272 -11.16 -0.59 -24.11
N ILE A 273 -12.05 0.30 -23.65
CA ILE A 273 -12.39 1.55 -24.37
C ILE A 273 -11.15 2.45 -24.47
N TYR A 274 -10.41 2.61 -23.38
CA TYR A 274 -9.18 3.41 -23.35
C TYR A 274 -8.12 2.87 -24.32
N THR A 275 -7.91 1.56 -24.36
CA THR A 275 -6.99 0.93 -25.29
C THR A 275 -7.44 1.15 -26.73
N ILE A 276 -8.72 0.96 -27.06
CA ILE A 276 -9.23 1.25 -28.41
C ILE A 276 -9.02 2.72 -28.81
N ALA A 277 -9.22 3.66 -27.90
CA ALA A 277 -9.05 5.08 -28.16
C ALA A 277 -7.58 5.48 -28.39
N THR A 278 -6.63 4.72 -27.81
CA THR A 278 -5.19 5.04 -27.85
C THR A 278 -4.40 4.28 -28.91
N VAL A 279 -4.93 3.15 -29.41
CA VAL A 279 -4.24 2.29 -30.39
C VAL A 279 -4.18 2.93 -31.77
N LYS A 280 -2.96 3.11 -32.29
CA LYS A 280 -2.71 3.71 -33.61
C LYS A 280 -2.30 2.69 -34.67
N SER A 281 -1.79 1.52 -34.29
CA SER A 281 -1.25 0.51 -35.23
C SER A 281 -2.08 -0.78 -35.28
N THR A 282 -2.09 -1.45 -36.45
CA THR A 282 -2.74 -2.75 -36.66
C THR A 282 -2.09 -3.88 -35.85
N ALA A 283 -0.79 -3.79 -35.55
CA ALA A 283 -0.06 -4.76 -34.73
C ALA A 283 -0.42 -4.67 -33.22
N GLU A 284 -0.82 -3.50 -32.75
CA GLU A 284 -1.29 -3.30 -31.37
C GLU A 284 -2.74 -3.82 -31.21
N ARG A 285 -3.55 -3.78 -32.27
CA ARG A 285 -4.93 -4.30 -32.26
C ARG A 285 -5.02 -5.81 -32.03
N THR A 286 -4.04 -6.58 -32.49
CA THR A 286 -4.01 -8.03 -32.29
C THR A 286 -3.83 -8.45 -30.83
N VAL A 287 -3.19 -7.61 -30.01
CA VAL A 287 -2.99 -7.87 -28.57
C VAL A 287 -4.28 -7.72 -27.75
N ILE A 288 -5.29 -7.00 -28.29
CA ILE A 288 -6.55 -6.68 -27.59
C ILE A 288 -7.60 -7.79 -27.75
N ARG A 289 -7.42 -8.71 -28.70
CA ARG A 289 -8.42 -9.73 -29.07
C ARG A 289 -8.30 -11.05 -28.29
N HIS A 290 -7.32 -11.16 -27.40
CA HIS A 290 -7.05 -12.32 -26.54
C HIS A 290 -7.20 -11.95 -25.07
#